data_AF-A0A2W6CEY1-F1
#
_entry.id   AF-A0A2W6CEY1-F1
#
_cell.length_a   1.000
_cell.length_b   1.000
_cell.length_c   1.000
_cell.angle_alpha   90.00
_cell.angle_beta   90.00
_cell.angle_gamma   90.00
#
_symmetry.space_group_name_H-M   'P 1'
#
loop_
_entity.id
_entity.type
_entity.pdbx_description
1 polymer ?
#
loop_
_entity_poly.entity_id
_entity_poly.type
_entity_poly.pdbx_seq_one_letter_code
_entity_poly.pdbx_strand_id
1 'polypeptide(L)'
;MTAGGLLGAGLLTASCSGGQPRSTPTTVKSSAVSGPELRGDLQMVALAASLENLAVGLYGQAQHALASGRIGPSPAVAALAQSVQDQHGDHANSWNALLTMAGKPKVTGPDPILKPDFDKAFAQVANMGSLLGLMLMLERTLAATQLQALGTVQDPGTIRAAGVIYPVEMQHAAMLRFLLGQYPVPDAFAQLDLARPATDYQA
;
A
#
# COMPACT_ATOMS: atom_id res chain seq x y z
N MET A 1 -48.33 -13.47 0.92
CA MET A 1 -49.44 -12.48 0.89
C MET A 1 -49.93 -12.30 2.31
N THR A 2 -49.84 -11.06 2.83
CA THR A 2 -50.29 -10.45 4.13
C THR A 2 -49.15 -9.51 4.57
N ALA A 3 -49.12 -8.22 4.25
CA ALA A 3 -49.95 -7.07 4.66
C ALA A 3 -49.64 -6.53 6.09
N GLY A 4 -49.38 -5.22 6.17
CA GLY A 4 -49.27 -4.38 7.38
C GLY A 4 -47.86 -3.78 7.54
N GLY A 5 -47.57 -2.48 7.37
CA GLY A 5 -48.38 -1.27 7.36
C GLY A 5 -48.22 -0.52 8.70
N LEU A 6 -47.58 0.65 8.71
CA LEU A 6 -48.07 1.89 9.37
C LEU A 6 -47.07 3.05 9.31
N LEU A 7 -47.61 4.18 8.87
CA LEU A 7 -47.09 5.53 8.84
C LEU A 7 -47.01 6.12 10.26
N GLY A 8 -46.10 7.06 10.48
CA GLY A 8 -46.09 7.91 11.68
C GLY A 8 -45.48 9.28 11.37
N ALA A 9 -46.32 10.21 10.91
CA ALA A 9 -46.00 11.63 10.81
C ALA A 9 -46.24 12.31 12.18
N GLY A 10 -45.33 13.18 12.59
CA GLY A 10 -45.47 14.03 13.78
C GLY A 10 -44.98 15.43 13.47
N LEU A 11 -45.92 16.31 13.12
CA LEU A 11 -45.73 17.76 13.03
C LEU A 11 -45.91 18.33 14.45
N LEU A 12 -44.96 19.12 14.95
CA LEU A 12 -45.18 20.03 16.07
C LEU A 12 -44.58 21.40 15.73
N THR A 13 -45.48 22.38 15.61
CA THR A 13 -45.20 23.81 15.46
C THR A 13 -44.98 24.46 16.83
N ALA A 14 -43.92 25.25 16.97
CA ALA A 14 -43.83 26.28 18.01
C ALA A 14 -43.07 27.49 17.45
N SER A 15 -43.82 28.56 17.20
CA SER A 15 -43.35 29.90 16.90
C SER A 15 -43.26 30.69 18.20
N CYS A 16 -42.09 31.27 18.49
CA CYS A 16 -41.91 32.34 19.46
C CYS A 16 -40.77 33.26 18.98
N SER A 17 -41.14 34.49 18.63
CA SER A 17 -40.24 35.61 18.37
C SER A 17 -39.45 35.99 19.63
N GLY A 18 -38.12 36.04 19.51
CA GLY A 18 -37.21 36.58 20.52
C GLY A 18 -36.03 37.26 19.82
N GLY A 19 -35.72 38.51 20.21
CA GLY A 19 -34.84 39.43 19.51
C GLY A 19 -33.42 38.94 19.25
N GLN A 20 -32.82 39.47 18.18
CA GLN A 20 -31.45 39.20 17.74
C GLN A 20 -30.40 39.77 18.72
N PRO A 21 -29.49 38.94 19.27
CA PRO A 21 -28.13 39.35 19.51
C PRO A 21 -27.29 39.08 18.24
N ARG A 22 -26.61 40.13 17.79
CA ARG A 22 -25.67 40.12 16.67
C ARG A 22 -24.58 39.07 16.94
N SER A 23 -24.71 37.90 16.34
CA SER A 23 -23.73 36.82 16.46
C SER A 23 -22.54 37.14 15.57
N THR A 24 -21.39 37.37 16.18
CA THR A 24 -20.09 37.31 15.49
C THR A 24 -19.93 35.95 14.82
N PRO A 25 -19.41 35.87 13.59
CA PRO A 25 -19.12 34.58 12.97
C PRO A 25 -17.98 33.94 13.74
N THR A 26 -18.33 33.09 14.71
CA THR A 26 -17.37 32.19 15.31
C THR A 26 -17.12 31.14 14.25
N THR A 27 -16.00 31.26 13.55
CA THR A 27 -15.47 30.20 12.70
C THR A 27 -15.31 28.97 13.59
N VAL A 28 -16.28 28.07 13.52
CA VAL A 28 -16.14 26.73 14.07
C VAL A 28 -15.06 26.10 13.21
N LYS A 29 -13.81 26.16 13.68
CA LYS A 29 -12.78 25.26 13.18
C LYS A 29 -13.34 23.88 13.47
N SER A 30 -13.87 23.24 12.43
CA SER A 30 -14.09 21.80 12.45
C SER A 30 -12.72 21.22 12.70
N SER A 31 -12.45 20.86 13.96
CA SER A 31 -11.34 19.98 14.28
C SER A 31 -11.64 18.72 13.49
N ALA A 32 -10.92 18.54 12.38
CA ALA A 32 -10.88 17.25 11.72
C ALA A 32 -10.59 16.24 12.83
N VAL A 33 -11.52 15.34 13.08
CA VAL A 33 -11.27 14.19 13.93
C VAL A 33 -10.22 13.41 13.18
N SER A 34 -8.95 13.65 13.52
CA SER A 34 -7.84 12.80 13.13
C SER A 34 -8.27 11.39 13.51
N GLY A 35 -8.37 10.49 12.53
CA GLY A 35 -8.60 9.08 12.81
C GLY A 35 -7.57 8.61 13.85
N PRO A 36 -7.89 7.60 14.67
CA PRO A 36 -6.97 7.18 15.72
C PRO A 36 -5.63 6.76 15.11
N GLU A 37 -4.61 7.56 15.41
CA GLU A 37 -3.23 7.45 14.93
C GLU A 37 -2.74 6.00 15.02
N LEU A 38 -2.19 5.47 13.93
CA LEU A 38 -1.56 4.16 13.92
C LEU A 38 -0.23 4.25 14.67
N ARG A 39 0.04 3.28 15.54
CA ARG A 39 1.27 3.24 16.36
C ARG A 39 1.79 1.82 16.43
N GLY A 40 3.10 1.69 16.65
CA GLY A 40 3.77 0.40 16.80
C GLY A 40 3.53 -0.51 15.60
N ASP A 41 3.20 -1.76 15.86
CA ASP A 41 3.04 -2.79 14.82
C ASP A 41 1.95 -2.44 13.80
N LEU A 42 0.86 -1.79 14.21
CA LEU A 42 -0.19 -1.39 13.25
C LEU A 42 0.28 -0.30 12.28
N GLN A 43 1.27 0.51 12.69
CA GLN A 43 1.91 1.46 11.78
C GLN A 43 2.76 0.73 10.74
N MET A 44 3.49 -0.32 11.16
CA MET A 44 4.25 -1.19 10.27
C MET A 44 3.33 -1.96 9.30
N VAL A 45 2.22 -2.50 9.78
CA VAL A 45 1.21 -3.20 8.95
C VAL A 45 0.66 -2.26 7.87
N ALA A 46 0.33 -1.01 8.22
CA ALA A 46 -0.20 -0.06 7.26
C ALA A 46 0.84 0.42 6.25
N LEU A 47 2.08 0.63 6.70
CA LEU A 47 3.23 0.87 5.80
C LEU A 47 3.38 -0.27 4.81
N ALA A 48 3.43 -1.52 5.28
CA ALA A 48 3.56 -2.69 4.43
C ALA A 48 2.43 -2.76 3.41
N ALA A 49 1.16 -2.62 3.83
CA ALA A 49 0.02 -2.60 2.93
C ALA A 49 0.15 -1.51 1.83
N SER A 50 0.64 -0.33 2.18
CA SER A 50 0.85 0.75 1.20
C SER A 50 1.98 0.46 0.20
N LEU A 51 3.05 -0.22 0.64
CA LEU A 51 4.15 -0.62 -0.24
C LEU A 51 3.69 -1.74 -1.19
N GLU A 52 2.88 -2.68 -0.74
CA GLU A 52 2.29 -3.69 -1.63
C GLU A 52 1.39 -3.04 -2.70
N ASN A 53 0.58 -2.04 -2.32
CA ASN A 53 -0.24 -1.29 -3.29
C ASN A 53 0.62 -0.48 -4.28
N LEU A 54 1.77 0.04 -3.85
CA LEU A 54 2.75 0.66 -4.74
C LEU A 54 3.28 -0.35 -5.76
N ALA A 55 3.58 -1.58 -5.32
CA ALA A 55 4.02 -2.67 -6.18
C ALA A 55 2.96 -3.08 -7.19
N VAL A 56 1.72 -3.31 -6.75
CA VAL A 56 0.58 -3.58 -7.66
C VAL A 56 0.51 -2.51 -8.75
N GLY A 57 0.63 -1.24 -8.38
CA GLY A 57 0.62 -0.12 -9.32
C GLY A 57 1.81 -0.10 -10.28
N LEU A 58 3.03 -0.35 -9.80
CA LEU A 58 4.24 -0.37 -10.64
C LEU A 58 4.20 -1.53 -11.64
N TYR A 59 3.83 -2.74 -11.20
CA TYR A 59 3.71 -3.89 -12.08
C TYR A 59 2.61 -3.68 -13.14
N GLY A 60 1.46 -3.11 -12.77
CA GLY A 60 0.44 -2.72 -13.74
C GLY A 60 0.98 -1.76 -14.81
N GLN A 61 1.76 -0.76 -14.42
CA GLN A 61 2.43 0.15 -15.36
C GLN A 61 3.45 -0.58 -16.24
N ALA A 62 4.22 -1.51 -15.70
CA ALA A 62 5.15 -2.35 -16.44
C ALA A 62 4.43 -3.16 -17.53
N GLN A 63 3.32 -3.81 -17.18
CA GLN A 63 2.48 -4.55 -18.12
C GLN A 63 1.96 -3.65 -19.26
N HIS A 64 1.48 -2.44 -18.94
CA HIS A 64 1.07 -1.47 -19.96
C HIS A 64 2.22 -1.03 -20.88
N ALA A 65 3.43 -0.84 -20.34
CA ALA A 65 4.60 -0.49 -21.14
C ALA A 65 5.02 -1.63 -22.10
N LEU A 66 4.92 -2.89 -21.66
CA LEU A 66 5.17 -4.06 -22.51
C LEU A 66 4.11 -4.17 -23.61
N ALA A 67 2.83 -4.07 -23.25
CA ALA A 67 1.71 -4.22 -24.19
C ALA A 67 1.67 -3.12 -25.26
N SER A 68 2.09 -1.90 -24.91
CA SER A 68 2.21 -0.78 -25.86
C SER A 68 3.47 -0.85 -26.74
N GLY A 69 4.38 -1.78 -26.48
CA GLY A 69 5.67 -1.88 -27.18
C GLY A 69 6.69 -0.81 -26.81
N ARG A 70 6.38 0.09 -25.85
CA ARG A 70 7.23 1.22 -25.43
C ARG A 70 8.66 0.81 -25.05
N ILE A 71 8.81 -0.36 -24.44
CA ILE A 71 10.07 -0.89 -23.90
C ILE A 71 10.54 -2.18 -24.59
N GLY A 72 9.88 -2.55 -25.69
CA GLY A 72 10.06 -3.82 -26.40
C GLY A 72 9.20 -4.96 -25.81
N PRO A 73 8.64 -5.84 -26.66
CA PRO A 73 7.83 -6.96 -26.19
C PRO A 73 8.67 -8.03 -25.51
N SER A 74 8.14 -8.60 -24.43
CA SER A 74 8.72 -9.80 -23.80
C SER A 74 7.61 -10.60 -23.10
N PRO A 75 7.13 -11.70 -23.71
CA PRO A 75 6.09 -12.54 -23.11
C PRO A 75 6.49 -13.09 -21.74
N ALA A 76 7.76 -13.43 -21.55
CA ALA A 76 8.28 -13.93 -20.28
C ALA A 76 8.21 -12.86 -19.17
N VAL A 77 8.60 -11.62 -19.49
CA VAL A 77 8.53 -10.51 -18.51
C VAL A 77 7.08 -10.11 -18.26
N ALA A 78 6.20 -10.16 -19.26
CA ALA A 78 4.78 -9.91 -19.06
C ALA A 78 4.13 -10.95 -18.13
N ALA A 79 4.40 -12.23 -18.35
CA ALA A 79 3.90 -13.30 -17.49
C ALA A 79 4.43 -13.18 -16.05
N LEU A 80 5.73 -12.89 -15.89
CA LEU A 80 6.31 -12.61 -14.58
C LEU A 80 5.62 -11.42 -13.91
N ALA A 81 5.46 -10.32 -14.63
CA ALA A 81 4.88 -9.10 -14.09
C ALA A 81 3.43 -9.31 -13.62
N GLN A 82 2.65 -10.10 -14.36
CA GLN A 82 1.30 -10.48 -13.94
C GLN A 82 1.31 -11.31 -12.65
N SER A 83 2.11 -12.37 -12.60
CA SER A 83 2.17 -13.24 -11.40
C SER A 83 2.61 -12.48 -10.15
N VAL A 84 3.64 -11.63 -10.28
CA VAL A 84 4.13 -10.83 -9.15
C VAL A 84 3.10 -9.77 -8.73
N GLN A 85 2.41 -9.14 -9.69
CA GLN A 85 1.31 -8.22 -9.37
C GLN A 85 0.20 -8.90 -8.56
N ASP A 86 -0.20 -10.11 -8.95
CA ASP A 86 -1.23 -10.87 -8.23
C ASP A 86 -0.77 -11.19 -6.81
N GLN A 87 0.50 -11.60 -6.65
CA GLN A 87 1.10 -11.88 -5.34
C GLN A 87 1.13 -10.64 -4.43
N HIS A 88 1.52 -9.46 -4.94
CA HIS A 88 1.42 -8.22 -4.16
C HIS A 88 -0.02 -7.87 -3.79
N GLY A 89 -1.00 -8.18 -4.66
CA GLY A 89 -2.42 -8.06 -4.32
C GLY A 89 -2.80 -8.92 -3.11
N ASP A 90 -2.34 -10.17 -3.08
CA ASP A 90 -2.55 -11.10 -1.96
C ASP A 90 -1.81 -10.65 -0.69
N HIS A 91 -0.60 -10.10 -0.82
CA HIS A 91 0.15 -9.52 0.29
C HIS A 91 -0.59 -8.31 0.87
N ALA A 92 -1.03 -7.37 0.03
CA ALA A 92 -1.82 -6.21 0.44
C ALA A 92 -3.08 -6.63 1.19
N ASN A 93 -3.77 -7.66 0.72
CA ASN A 93 -4.94 -8.24 1.39
C ASN A 93 -4.60 -8.83 2.76
N SER A 94 -3.47 -9.52 2.87
CA SER A 94 -3.00 -10.12 4.12
C SER A 94 -2.67 -9.05 5.18
N TRP A 95 -1.98 -7.97 4.79
CA TRP A 95 -1.73 -6.83 5.68
C TRP A 95 -3.03 -6.13 6.10
N ASN A 96 -3.92 -5.89 5.13
CA ASN A 96 -5.20 -5.27 5.41
C ASN A 96 -6.10 -6.11 6.33
N ALA A 97 -6.00 -7.44 6.30
CA ALA A 97 -6.71 -8.29 7.24
C ALA A 97 -6.32 -7.97 8.69
N LEU A 98 -5.02 -7.80 8.98
CA LEU A 98 -4.52 -7.41 10.31
C LEU A 98 -5.09 -6.05 10.76
N LEU A 99 -5.12 -5.06 9.86
CA LEU A 99 -5.73 -3.75 10.16
C LEU A 99 -7.21 -3.88 10.51
N THR A 100 -7.97 -4.62 9.69
CA THR A 100 -9.41 -4.78 9.91
C THR A 100 -9.73 -5.55 11.20
N MET A 101 -8.93 -6.57 11.56
CA MET A 101 -9.06 -7.26 12.84
C MET A 101 -8.78 -6.34 14.03
N ALA A 102 -7.90 -5.36 13.87
CA ALA A 102 -7.64 -4.30 14.86
C ALA A 102 -8.65 -3.15 14.83
N GLY A 103 -9.74 -3.27 14.05
CA GLY A 103 -10.77 -2.23 13.91
C GLY A 103 -10.29 -0.97 13.17
N LYS A 104 -9.22 -1.08 12.38
CA LYS A 104 -8.67 0.00 11.56
C LYS A 104 -9.15 -0.10 10.11
N PRO A 105 -9.24 1.03 9.38
CA PRO A 105 -9.56 1.01 7.96
C PRO A 105 -8.47 0.30 7.15
N LYS A 106 -8.86 -0.23 5.99
CA LYS A 106 -7.91 -0.75 5.01
C LYS A 106 -7.07 0.37 4.41
N VAL A 107 -5.82 0.07 4.10
CA VAL A 107 -4.94 0.86 3.24
C VAL A 107 -5.10 0.36 1.81
N THR A 108 -5.68 1.19 0.96
CA THR A 108 -5.92 0.88 -0.47
C THR A 108 -5.08 1.73 -1.42
N GLY A 109 -4.38 2.73 -0.90
CA GLY A 109 -3.48 3.59 -1.67
C GLY A 109 -2.03 3.09 -1.62
N PRO A 110 -1.19 3.50 -2.59
CA PRO A 110 0.25 3.25 -2.56
C PRO A 110 0.93 4.09 -1.46
N ASP A 111 2.15 3.71 -1.07
CA ASP A 111 2.96 4.51 -0.13
C ASP A 111 3.13 5.95 -0.66
N PRO A 112 2.66 6.98 0.09
CA PRO A 112 2.61 8.34 -0.40
C PRO A 112 3.98 9.01 -0.52
N ILE A 113 5.01 8.47 0.15
CA ILE A 113 6.37 9.01 0.14
C ILE A 113 7.16 8.49 -1.07
N LEU A 114 7.08 7.19 -1.37
CA LEU A 114 7.80 6.60 -2.50
C LEU A 114 7.06 6.79 -3.83
N LYS A 115 5.73 6.87 -3.82
CA LYS A 115 4.95 6.93 -5.07
C LYS A 115 5.42 8.04 -6.02
N PRO A 116 5.66 9.29 -5.58
CA PRO A 116 6.17 10.34 -6.47
C PRO A 116 7.55 10.02 -7.08
N ASP A 117 8.46 9.44 -6.30
CA ASP A 117 9.79 9.08 -6.76
C ASP A 117 9.76 7.92 -7.76
N PHE A 118 8.93 6.90 -7.50
CA PHE A 118 8.73 5.79 -8.42
C PHE A 118 8.01 6.22 -9.71
N ASP A 119 7.03 7.12 -9.63
CA ASP A 119 6.39 7.68 -10.82
C ASP A 119 7.40 8.46 -11.68
N LYS A 120 8.22 9.29 -11.03
CA LYS A 120 9.30 10.03 -11.70
C LYS A 120 10.31 9.08 -12.33
N ALA A 121 10.74 8.03 -11.63
CA ALA A 121 11.65 7.03 -12.16
C ALA A 121 11.05 6.25 -13.32
N PHE A 122 9.77 5.85 -13.23
CA PHE A 122 9.06 5.14 -14.29
C PHE A 122 8.93 5.97 -15.56
N ALA A 123 8.72 7.29 -15.43
CA ALA A 123 8.69 8.20 -16.56
C ALA A 123 10.01 8.24 -17.34
N GLN A 124 11.14 7.89 -16.70
CA GLN A 124 12.47 7.82 -17.34
C GLN A 124 12.80 6.43 -17.89
N VAL A 125 11.96 5.41 -17.65
CA VAL A 125 12.17 4.06 -18.18
C VAL A 125 12.07 4.10 -19.71
N ALA A 126 13.15 3.75 -20.40
CA ALA A 126 13.26 3.81 -21.85
C ALA A 126 13.49 2.44 -22.51
N ASN A 127 13.86 1.43 -21.72
CA ASN A 127 14.16 0.08 -22.21
C ASN A 127 13.92 -0.98 -21.12
N MET A 128 13.94 -2.25 -21.53
CA MET A 128 13.75 -3.40 -20.64
C MET A 128 14.68 -3.38 -19.42
N GLY A 129 15.97 -3.07 -19.59
CA GLY A 129 16.93 -3.01 -18.49
C GLY A 129 16.56 -1.96 -17.44
N SER A 130 16.19 -0.75 -17.88
CA SER A 130 15.72 0.31 -16.97
C SER A 130 14.41 -0.04 -16.26
N LEU A 131 13.50 -0.77 -16.92
CA LEU A 131 12.28 -1.26 -16.28
C LEU A 131 12.61 -2.27 -15.18
N LEU A 132 13.37 -3.32 -15.52
CA LEU A 132 13.73 -4.39 -14.59
C LEU A 132 14.53 -3.87 -13.40
N GLY A 133 15.41 -2.89 -13.63
CA GLY A 133 16.15 -2.21 -12.56
C GLY A 133 15.24 -1.45 -11.60
N LEU A 134 14.23 -0.74 -12.11
CA LEU A 134 13.25 -0.04 -11.28
C LEU A 134 12.39 -1.02 -10.46
N MET A 135 11.94 -2.11 -11.08
CA MET A 135 11.21 -3.18 -10.38
C MET A 135 12.08 -3.82 -9.29
N LEU A 136 13.35 -4.12 -9.59
CA LEU A 136 14.26 -4.71 -8.61
C LEU A 136 14.50 -3.79 -7.41
N MET A 137 14.58 -2.48 -7.63
CA MET A 137 14.67 -1.51 -6.54
C MET A 137 13.43 -1.55 -5.63
N LEU A 138 12.23 -1.73 -6.20
CA LEU A 138 11.02 -1.88 -5.40
C LEU A 138 11.02 -3.17 -4.59
N GLU A 139 11.32 -4.31 -5.21
CA GLU A 139 11.38 -5.61 -4.51
C GLU A 139 12.39 -5.59 -3.36
N ARG A 140 13.54 -4.96 -3.57
CA ARG A 140 14.54 -4.81 -2.51
C ARG A 140 14.03 -3.93 -1.37
N THR A 141 13.31 -2.85 -1.67
CA THR A 141 12.68 -1.99 -0.66
C THR A 141 11.63 -2.76 0.15
N LEU A 142 10.78 -3.54 -0.52
CA LEU A 142 9.79 -4.41 0.13
C LEU A 142 10.47 -5.44 1.02
N ALA A 143 11.40 -6.23 0.47
CA ALA A 143 12.12 -7.26 1.23
C ALA A 143 12.88 -6.69 2.43
N ALA A 144 13.56 -5.55 2.26
CA ALA A 144 14.26 -4.85 3.34
C ALA A 144 13.30 -4.42 4.46
N THR A 145 12.13 -3.88 4.08
CA THR A 145 11.10 -3.42 5.01
C THR A 145 10.46 -4.59 5.77
N GLN A 146 10.20 -5.72 5.11
CA GLN A 146 9.69 -6.93 5.79
C GLN A 146 10.73 -7.54 6.72
N LEU A 147 12.01 -7.54 6.32
CA LEU A 147 13.10 -7.99 7.19
C LEU A 147 13.23 -7.08 8.43
N GLN A 148 13.07 -5.76 8.26
CA GLN A 148 13.04 -4.83 9.39
C GLN A 148 11.84 -5.11 10.32
N ALA A 149 10.66 -5.37 9.75
CA ALA A 149 9.47 -5.71 10.53
C ALA A 149 9.71 -6.94 11.40
N LEU A 150 10.30 -8.01 10.85
CA LEU A 150 10.65 -9.22 11.60
C LEU A 150 11.58 -8.95 12.80
N GLY A 151 12.40 -7.91 12.75
CA GLY A 151 13.30 -7.52 13.84
C GLY A 151 12.70 -6.51 14.84
N THR A 152 11.51 -5.95 14.60
CA THR A 152 10.99 -4.80 15.36
C THR A 152 9.57 -4.97 15.88
N VAL A 153 8.72 -5.71 15.18
CA VAL A 153 7.31 -5.92 15.56
C VAL A 153 7.16 -7.00 16.65
N GLN A 154 6.10 -6.91 17.45
CA GLN A 154 5.86 -7.83 18.57
C GLN A 154 4.60 -8.69 18.39
N ASP A 155 3.64 -8.20 17.63
CA ASP A 155 2.39 -8.86 17.32
C ASP A 155 2.63 -10.16 16.51
N PRO A 156 2.20 -11.32 17.02
CA PRO A 156 2.43 -12.60 16.34
C PRO A 156 1.80 -12.68 14.94
N GLY A 157 0.69 -11.97 14.69
CA GLY A 157 0.06 -11.91 13.37
C GLY A 157 0.95 -11.17 12.36
N THR A 158 1.51 -10.05 12.78
CA THR A 158 2.43 -9.21 12.01
C THR A 158 3.75 -9.96 11.73
N ILE A 159 4.33 -10.62 12.74
CA ILE A 159 5.53 -11.46 12.57
C ILE A 159 5.26 -12.57 11.56
N ARG A 160 4.11 -13.25 11.66
CA ARG A 160 3.75 -14.33 10.74
C ARG A 160 3.59 -13.83 9.31
N ALA A 161 2.90 -12.71 9.11
CA ALA A 161 2.71 -12.12 7.79
C ALA A 161 4.07 -11.72 7.17
N ALA A 162 4.93 -11.03 7.92
CA ALA A 162 6.26 -10.65 7.46
C ALA A 162 7.11 -11.89 7.13
N GLY A 163 7.04 -12.93 7.96
CA GLY A 163 7.82 -14.15 7.81
C GLY A 163 7.48 -14.99 6.58
N VAL A 164 6.24 -14.90 6.08
CA VAL A 164 5.83 -15.59 4.85
C VAL A 164 5.97 -14.71 3.61
N ILE A 165 5.83 -13.40 3.74
CA ILE A 165 5.93 -12.45 2.62
C ILE A 165 7.40 -12.17 2.27
N TYR A 166 8.26 -11.94 3.27
CA TYR A 166 9.70 -11.69 3.06
C TYR A 166 10.39 -12.65 2.07
N PRO A 167 10.28 -13.99 2.20
CA PRO A 167 10.93 -14.90 1.26
C PRO A 167 10.38 -14.80 -0.17
N VAL A 168 9.11 -14.38 -0.34
CA VAL A 168 8.49 -14.17 -1.66
C VAL A 168 9.06 -12.90 -2.30
N GLU A 169 9.22 -11.81 -1.55
CA GLU A 169 9.88 -10.59 -2.06
C GLU A 169 11.33 -10.87 -2.48
N MET A 170 12.03 -11.71 -1.73
CA MET A 170 13.37 -12.17 -2.11
C MET A 170 13.37 -13.03 -3.38
N GLN A 171 12.33 -13.85 -3.59
CA GLN A 171 12.15 -14.59 -4.83
C GLN A 171 11.94 -13.63 -6.02
N HIS A 172 11.08 -12.63 -5.89
CA HIS A 172 10.87 -11.62 -6.94
C HIS A 172 12.19 -10.92 -7.30
N ALA A 173 12.93 -10.46 -6.28
CA ALA A 173 14.24 -9.82 -6.48
C ALA A 173 15.24 -10.75 -7.17
N ALA A 174 15.28 -12.04 -6.83
CA ALA A 174 16.15 -13.02 -7.47
C ALA A 174 15.80 -13.24 -8.95
N MET A 175 14.51 -13.31 -9.28
CA MET A 175 14.04 -13.45 -10.66
C MET A 175 14.40 -12.22 -11.50
N LEU A 176 14.25 -11.01 -10.95
CA LEU A 176 14.63 -9.77 -11.62
C LEU A 176 16.14 -9.65 -11.81
N ARG A 177 16.94 -10.04 -10.82
CA ARG A 177 18.41 -10.14 -10.97
C ARG A 177 18.78 -11.08 -12.11
N PHE A 178 18.18 -12.26 -12.17
CA PHE A 178 18.41 -13.22 -13.25
C PHE A 178 18.10 -12.62 -14.63
N LEU A 179 16.97 -11.92 -14.77
CA LEU A 179 16.60 -11.23 -16.02
C LEU A 179 17.55 -10.08 -16.39
N LEU A 180 18.18 -9.45 -15.40
CA LEU A 180 19.22 -8.44 -15.58
C LEU A 180 20.61 -9.04 -15.87
N GLY A 181 20.75 -10.36 -15.92
CA GLY A 181 22.04 -11.05 -16.07
C GLY A 181 22.92 -10.96 -14.81
N GLN A 182 22.32 -10.64 -13.66
CA GLN A 182 22.99 -10.58 -12.36
C GLN A 182 22.79 -11.91 -11.64
N TYR A 183 23.88 -12.57 -11.25
CA TYR A 183 23.77 -13.80 -10.48
C TYR A 183 23.19 -13.48 -9.08
N PRO A 184 22.13 -14.17 -8.62
CA PRO A 184 21.43 -13.80 -7.39
C PRO A 184 22.21 -14.12 -6.09
N VAL A 185 23.35 -14.80 -6.19
CA VAL A 185 24.24 -15.14 -5.07
C VAL A 185 25.51 -14.27 -5.17
N PRO A 186 26.01 -13.69 -4.05
CA PRO A 186 25.69 -13.98 -2.65
C PRO A 186 24.49 -13.22 -2.05
N ASP A 187 23.75 -12.44 -2.83
CA ASP A 187 22.63 -11.60 -2.35
C ASP A 187 21.34 -12.39 -2.02
N ALA A 188 21.48 -13.53 -1.34
CA ALA A 188 20.39 -14.40 -0.95
C ALA A 188 19.53 -13.82 0.20
N PHE A 189 19.99 -12.73 0.83
CA PHE A 189 19.29 -12.06 1.93
C PHE A 189 19.14 -10.56 1.64
N ALA A 190 18.01 -9.98 2.05
CA ALA A 190 17.85 -8.54 2.00
C ALA A 190 18.86 -7.86 2.93
N GLN A 191 19.29 -6.67 2.53
CA GLN A 191 19.95 -5.72 3.40
C GLN A 191 18.92 -4.70 3.89
N LEU A 192 19.16 -4.07 5.02
CA LEU A 192 18.24 -3.07 5.58
C LEU A 192 18.45 -1.66 5.00
N ASP A 193 19.31 -1.51 3.99
CA ASP A 193 19.70 -0.23 3.39
C ASP A 193 18.55 0.52 2.72
N LEU A 194 17.53 -0.21 2.27
CA LEU A 194 16.33 0.33 1.63
C LEU A 194 15.07 0.18 2.48
N ALA A 195 15.20 -0.26 3.73
CA ALA A 195 14.04 -0.48 4.59
C ALA A 195 13.35 0.85 4.93
N ARG A 196 12.02 0.89 4.79
CA ARG A 196 11.22 2.05 5.24
C ARG A 196 10.88 1.89 6.72
N PRO A 197 11.22 2.87 7.57
CA PRO A 197 10.83 2.82 8.97
C PRO A 197 9.32 3.04 9.11
N ALA A 198 8.69 2.28 10.00
CA ALA A 198 7.25 2.39 10.28
C ALA A 198 6.82 3.84 10.61
N THR A 199 7.68 4.60 11.27
CA THR A 199 7.44 6.00 11.66
C THR A 199 7.19 6.94 10.48
N ASP A 200 7.60 6.56 9.26
CA ASP A 200 7.35 7.36 8.06
C ASP A 200 5.89 7.26 7.58
N TYR A 201 5.15 6.24 8.02
CA TYR A 201 3.77 6.07 7.62
C TYR A 201 2.83 6.87 8.51
N GLN A 202 2.22 7.91 7.92
CA GLN A 202 1.17 8.69 8.55
C GLN A 202 -0.12 8.47 7.74
N ALA A 203 -1.11 7.85 8.39
CA ALA A 203 -2.43 7.55 7.82
C ALA A 203 -3.30 8.81 7.68
#